data_AF-A0A1Q3SSD1-F1
#
_entry.id   AF-A0A1Q3SSD1-F1
#
_cell.length_a   1.000
_cell.length_b   1.000
_cell.length_c   1.000
_cell.angle_alpha   90.00
_cell.angle_beta   90.00
_cell.angle_gamma   90.00
#
_symmetry.space_group_name_H-M   'P 1'
#
loop_
_entity.id
_entity.type
_entity.pdbx_description
1 polymer ?
#
loop_
_entity_poly.entity_id
_entity_poly.type
_entity_poly.pdbx_seq_one_letter_code
_entity_poly.pdbx_strand_id
1 'polypeptide(L)'
;MKEVNKPVEKSTNIQQAIHRLEGLENKDSFSVEEAANLTLRSPIAIRQAVRRGELKGVIVDHHVICIPRQSLLQWLQTRPKN
;
A
#
# COMPACT_ATOMS: atom_id res chain seq x y z
N MET A 1 27.76 -24.78 -7.90
CA MET A 1 27.53 -23.46 -8.54
C MET A 1 26.04 -23.36 -8.84
N LYS A 2 25.20 -22.45 -8.36
CA LYS A 2 25.31 -21.23 -7.56
C LYS A 2 24.01 -21.14 -6.73
N GLU A 3 24.11 -20.55 -5.54
CA GLU A 3 22.96 -20.11 -4.74
C GLU A 3 22.00 -19.27 -5.59
N VAL A 4 20.72 -19.67 -5.64
CA VAL A 4 19.64 -18.84 -6.17
C VAL A 4 19.16 -17.96 -5.02
N ASN A 5 19.92 -16.91 -4.74
CA ASN A 5 19.46 -15.79 -3.92
C ASN A 5 18.31 -15.09 -4.68
N LYS A 6 17.06 -15.39 -4.34
CA LYS A 6 15.90 -14.60 -4.76
C LYS A 6 15.37 -13.77 -3.59
N PRO A 7 15.81 -12.50 -3.46
CA PRO A 7 15.01 -11.46 -2.83
C PRO A 7 14.64 -10.39 -3.87
N VAL A 8 14.02 -10.77 -4.99
CA VAL A 8 13.73 -9.81 -6.08
C VAL A 8 12.23 -9.50 -6.22
N GLU A 9 11.32 -10.42 -5.90
CA GLU A 9 9.89 -10.23 -6.18
C GLU A 9 9.20 -9.17 -5.30
N LYS A 10 9.61 -9.01 -4.04
CA LYS A 10 8.99 -8.04 -3.12
C LYS A 10 9.33 -6.59 -3.43
N SER A 11 10.58 -6.34 -3.84
CA SER A 11 11.06 -4.99 -4.15
C SER A 11 10.42 -4.44 -5.44
N THR A 12 10.21 -5.31 -6.44
CA THR A 12 9.53 -4.94 -7.69
C THR A 12 8.07 -4.54 -7.46
N ASN A 13 7.38 -5.21 -6.55
CA ASN A 13 5.96 -4.97 -6.31
C ASN A 13 5.71 -3.59 -5.64
N ILE A 14 6.58 -3.16 -4.73
CA ILE A 14 6.47 -1.84 -4.07
C ILE A 14 6.74 -0.71 -5.07
N GLN A 15 7.80 -0.81 -5.89
CA GLN A 15 8.10 0.21 -6.90
C GLN A 15 6.99 0.34 -7.95
N GLN A 16 6.39 -0.79 -8.37
CA GLN A 16 5.23 -0.76 -9.25
C GLN A 16 4.00 -0.13 -8.59
N ALA A 17 3.75 -0.38 -7.31
CA ALA A 17 2.65 0.24 -6.58
C ALA A 17 2.83 1.76 -6.47
N ILE A 18 4.06 2.22 -6.21
CA ILE A 18 4.43 3.65 -6.20
C ILE A 18 4.18 4.28 -7.57
N HIS A 19 4.67 3.67 -8.65
CA HIS A 19 4.48 4.18 -10.01
C HIS A 19 2.99 4.24 -10.41
N ARG A 20 2.18 3.22 -10.04
CA ARG A 20 0.73 3.23 -10.26
C ARG A 20 0.04 4.37 -9.49
N LEU A 21 0.48 4.63 -8.27
CA LEU A 21 -0.02 5.75 -7.46
C LEU A 21 0.36 7.10 -8.06
N GLU A 22 1.56 7.25 -8.59
CA GLU A 22 2.03 8.48 -9.24
C GLU A 22 1.20 8.82 -10.49
N GLY A 23 0.83 7.82 -11.31
CA GLY A 23 -0.02 8.02 -12.48
C GLY A 23 -1.49 8.37 -12.22
N LEU A 24 -1.94 8.36 -10.95
CA LEU A 24 -3.31 8.74 -10.55
C LEU A 24 -3.36 10.18 -10.02
N GLU A 25 -2.99 11.14 -10.86
CA GLU A 25 -2.82 12.55 -10.49
C GLU A 25 -4.08 13.20 -9.88
N ASN A 26 -5.28 12.73 -10.26
CA ASN A 26 -6.55 13.34 -9.86
C ASN A 26 -7.22 12.68 -8.63
N LYS A 27 -6.57 11.72 -7.95
CA LYS A 27 -7.18 10.97 -6.85
C LYS A 27 -6.36 11.03 -5.57
N ASP A 28 -6.86 11.79 -4.59
CA ASP A 28 -6.15 12.06 -3.32
C ASP A 28 -6.42 11.05 -2.20
N SER A 29 -7.44 10.19 -2.36
CA SER A 29 -7.76 9.16 -1.38
C SER A 29 -8.30 7.89 -2.02
N PHE A 30 -8.12 6.77 -1.33
CA PHE A 30 -8.49 5.44 -1.79
C PHE A 30 -9.32 4.72 -0.75
N SER A 31 -10.28 3.91 -1.19
CA SER A 31 -10.87 2.91 -0.29
C SER A 31 -9.84 1.84 0.08
N VAL A 32 -10.18 1.00 1.06
CA VAL A 32 -9.37 -0.17 1.42
C VAL A 32 -9.14 -1.09 0.22
N GLU A 33 -10.19 -1.32 -0.56
CA GLU A 33 -10.20 -2.19 -1.73
C GLU A 33 -9.33 -1.62 -2.85
N GLU A 34 -9.39 -0.31 -3.08
CA GLU A 34 -8.56 0.37 -4.05
C GLU A 34 -7.08 0.36 -3.65
N ALA A 35 -6.78 0.66 -2.38
CA ALA A 35 -5.43 0.58 -1.85
C ALA A 35 -4.87 -0.85 -1.93
N ALA A 36 -5.70 -1.86 -1.67
CA ALA A 36 -5.35 -3.27 -1.81
C ALA A 36 -4.96 -3.61 -3.26
N ASN A 37 -5.78 -3.20 -4.22
CA ASN A 37 -5.53 -3.40 -5.65
C ASN A 37 -4.25 -2.69 -6.12
N LEU A 38 -4.03 -1.44 -5.69
CA LEU A 38 -2.85 -0.66 -6.08
C LEU A 38 -1.55 -1.25 -5.52
N THR A 39 -1.62 -1.75 -4.28
CA THR A 39 -0.47 -2.32 -3.58
C THR A 39 -0.30 -3.83 -3.80
N LEU A 40 -1.18 -4.46 -4.60
CA LEU A 40 -1.26 -5.90 -4.80
C LEU A 40 -1.26 -6.69 -3.48
N ARG A 41 -2.04 -6.19 -2.51
CA ARG A 41 -2.24 -6.78 -1.18
C ARG A 41 -3.68 -7.16 -0.96
N SER A 42 -3.94 -7.94 0.08
CA SER A 42 -5.33 -8.21 0.48
C SER A 42 -5.93 -6.99 1.20
N PRO A 43 -7.25 -6.73 1.03
CA PRO A 43 -7.97 -5.71 1.80
C PRO A 43 -7.84 -5.91 3.32
N ILE A 44 -7.72 -7.17 3.76
CA ILE A 44 -7.49 -7.52 5.18
C ILE A 44 -6.14 -6.95 5.66
N ALA A 45 -5.07 -7.08 4.87
CA ALA A 45 -3.76 -6.55 5.23
C ALA A 45 -3.78 -5.02 5.33
N ILE A 46 -4.52 -4.34 4.44
CA ILE A 46 -4.71 -2.89 4.49
C ILE A 46 -5.47 -2.48 5.77
N ARG A 47 -6.58 -3.15 6.09
CA ARG A 47 -7.33 -2.92 7.34
C ARG A 47 -6.47 -3.15 8.58
N GLN A 48 -5.65 -4.19 8.58
CA GLN A 48 -4.74 -4.46 9.69
C GLN A 48 -3.66 -3.37 9.82
N ALA A 49 -3.09 -2.90 8.72
CA ALA A 49 -2.13 -1.80 8.74
C ALA A 49 -2.74 -0.51 9.31
N VAL A 50 -4.00 -0.21 8.95
CA VAL A 50 -4.73 0.92 9.54
C VAL A 50 -5.00 0.71 11.03
N ARG A 51 -5.50 -0.46 11.43
CA ARG A 51 -5.77 -0.80 12.84
C ARG A 51 -4.52 -0.77 13.71
N ARG A 52 -3.35 -1.10 13.16
CA ARG A 52 -2.05 -1.07 13.86
C ARG A 52 -1.41 0.32 13.89
N GLY A 53 -1.99 1.31 13.20
CA GLY A 53 -1.41 2.64 13.06
C GLY A 53 -0.22 2.71 12.09
N GLU A 54 0.08 1.63 11.36
CA GLU A 54 1.13 1.60 10.34
C GLU A 54 0.73 2.44 9.11
N LEU A 55 -0.56 2.46 8.77
CA LEU A 55 -1.12 3.18 7.65
C LEU A 55 -2.20 4.15 8.14
N LYS A 56 -2.06 5.44 7.87
CA LYS A 56 -3.09 6.41 8.24
C LYS A 56 -4.33 6.21 7.35
N GLY A 57 -5.48 6.02 7.99
CA GLY A 57 -6.80 5.99 7.35
C GLY A 57 -7.76 6.89 8.12
N VAL A 58 -8.65 7.58 7.41
CA VAL A 58 -9.72 8.40 7.96
C VAL A 58 -11.01 7.61 7.83
N ILE A 59 -11.70 7.41 8.95
CA ILE A 59 -13.05 6.82 8.94
C ILE A 59 -14.01 7.95 8.54
N VAL A 60 -14.60 7.85 7.35
CA VAL A 60 -15.52 8.87 6.81
C VAL A 60 -16.99 8.51 7.05
N ASP A 61 -17.29 7.24 7.28
CA ASP A 61 -18.60 6.72 7.70
C ASP A 61 -18.39 5.41 8.46
N HIS A 62 -19.42 4.89 9.13
CA HIS A 62 -19.42 3.79 10.10
C HIS A 62 -18.59 2.54 9.72
N HIS A 63 -18.34 2.30 8.42
CA HIS A 63 -17.45 1.23 7.94
C HIS A 63 -16.53 1.63 6.77
N VAL A 64 -16.48 2.92 6.41
CA VAL A 64 -15.72 3.40 5.25
C VAL A 64 -14.42 4.03 5.73
N ILE A 65 -13.30 3.38 5.39
CA ILE A 65 -11.96 3.90 5.62
C ILE A 65 -11.44 4.49 4.31
N CYS A 66 -11.20 5.80 4.32
CA CYS A 66 -10.48 6.50 3.27
C CYS A 66 -9.00 6.58 3.63
N ILE A 67 -8.14 6.14 2.71
CA ILE A 67 -6.69 6.13 2.87
C ILE A 67 -6.13 7.27 2.00
N PRO A 68 -5.56 8.33 2.58
CA PRO A 68 -4.94 9.39 1.81
C PRO A 68 -3.78 8.86 0.95
N ARG A 69 -3.67 9.34 -0.29
CA ARG A 69 -2.62 8.96 -1.24
C ARG A 69 -1.23 9.10 -0.62
N GLN A 70 -0.95 10.24 0.01
CA GLN A 70 0.34 10.51 0.65
C GLN A 70 0.64 9.50 1.79
N SER A 71 -0.38 9.13 2.56
CA SER A 71 -0.22 8.14 3.64
C SER A 71 0.06 6.75 3.10
N LEU A 72 -0.60 6.35 2.00
CA LEU A 72 -0.33 5.08 1.32
C LEU A 72 1.07 5.05 0.71
N LEU A 73 1.49 6.15 0.07
CA LEU A 73 2.83 6.30 -0.51
C LEU A 73 3.91 6.21 0.58
N GLN A 74 3.75 6.97 1.66
CA GLN A 74 4.68 6.95 2.79
C GLN A 74 4.79 5.54 3.38
N TRP A 75 3.65 4.88 3.62
CA TRP A 75 3.63 3.51 4.14
C TRP A 75 4.37 2.51 3.25
N LEU A 76 4.23 2.63 1.92
CA LEU A 76 4.97 1.82 0.95
C LEU A 76 6.48 2.09 1.00
N GLN A 77 6.89 3.35 1.16
CA GLN A 77 8.29 3.76 1.24
C GLN A 77 8.96 3.37 2.57
N THR A 78 8.21 3.36 3.68
CA THR A 78 8.75 3.06 5.02
C THR A 78 8.92 1.57 5.32
N ARG A 79 8.42 0.68 4.46
CA ARG A 79 8.51 -0.76 4.72
C ARG A 79 9.91 -1.29 4.42
N PRO A 80 10.59 -1.95 5.38
CA PRO A 80 11.89 -2.55 5.13
C PRO A 80 11.78 -3.66 4.09
N LYS A 81 12.79 -3.72 3.21
CA LYS A 81 13.03 -4.81 2.24
C LYS A 81 13.33 -6.11 3.00
N ASN A 82 12.31 -6.75 3.57
CA ASN A 82 12.41 -8.09 4.15
C ASN A 82 12.09 -9.16 3.12
#